data_AF-Q49CA1-F1
#
_entry.id   AF-Q49CA1-F1
#
_cell.length_a   1.000
_cell.length_b   1.000
_cell.length_c   1.000
_cell.angle_alpha   90.00
_cell.angle_beta   90.00
_cell.angle_gamma   90.00
#
_symmetry.space_group_name_H-M   'P 1'
#
loop_
_entity.id
_entity.type
_entity.pdbx_description
1 polymer ?
#
loop_
_entity_poly.entity_id
_entity_poly.type
_entity_poly.pdbx_seq_one_letter_code
_entity_poly.pdbx_strand_id
1 'polypeptide(L)' 'QNPFRRPVATTFFLIGTAVALWLGIGATLPIDQSLTLGLF' A
#
# COMPACT_ATOMS: atom_id res chain seq x y z
N GLN A 1 -11.11 15.40 -15.34
CA GLN A 1 -12.08 15.20 -14.22
C GLN A 1 -11.32 15.35 -12.91
N ASN A 2 -11.86 16.06 -11.91
CA ASN A 2 -11.14 16.41 -10.68
C ASN A 2 -11.20 15.27 -9.63
N PRO A 3 -10.07 14.67 -9.21
CA PRO A 3 -10.04 13.62 -8.19
C PRO A 3 -10.57 14.08 -6.83
N PHE A 4 -10.42 15.37 -6.49
CA PHE A 4 -10.95 15.92 -5.24
C PHE A 4 -12.48 15.93 -5.17
N ARG A 5 -13.18 15.72 -6.31
CA ARG A 5 -14.64 15.55 -6.34
C ARG A 5 -15.09 14.09 -6.22
N ARG A 6 -14.15 13.14 -6.12
CA ARG A 6 -14.43 11.71 -5.94
C ARG A 6 -13.61 11.17 -4.75
N PRO A 7 -13.84 11.70 -3.53
CA PRO A 7 -12.99 11.42 -2.38
C PRO A 7 -12.90 9.92 -2.09
N VAL A 8 -14.02 9.21 -2.18
CA VAL A 8 -14.07 7.75 -1.94
C VAL A 8 -13.17 6.99 -2.91
N ALA A 9 -13.26 7.26 -4.21
CA ALA A 9 -12.44 6.59 -5.22
C ALA A 9 -10.95 6.88 -5.02
N THR A 10 -10.62 8.14 -4.71
CA THR A 10 -9.23 8.55 -4.43
C THR A 10 -8.69 7.87 -3.17
N THR A 11 -9.47 7.74 -2.11
CA THR A 11 -9.06 7.02 -0.89
C THR A 11 -8.76 5.55 -1.16
N PHE A 12 -9.66 4.82 -1.84
CA PHE A 12 -9.42 3.42 -2.18
C PHE A 12 -8.22 3.24 -3.10
N PHE A 13 -8.05 4.13 -4.08
CA PHE A 13 -6.89 4.14 -4.95
C PHE A 13 -5.58 4.31 -4.17
N LEU A 14 -5.51 5.28 -3.25
CA LEU A 14 -4.32 5.53 -2.45
C LEU A 14 -4.01 4.39 -1.50
N ILE A 15 -5.02 3.83 -0.81
CA ILE A 15 -4.84 2.67 0.08
C ILE A 15 -4.38 1.46 -0.72
N GLY A 16 -5.04 1.16 -1.85
CA GLY A 16 -4.67 0.03 -2.71
C GLY A 16 -3.25 0.17 -3.26
N THR A 17 -2.85 1.37 -3.64
CA THR A 17 -1.48 1.67 -4.09
C THR A 17 -0.47 1.44 -2.97
N ALA A 18 -0.75 1.94 -1.75
CA ALA A 18 0.12 1.73 -0.60
C ALA A 18 0.27 0.24 -0.25
N VAL A 19 -0.83 -0.53 -0.24
CA VAL A 19 -0.80 -1.97 0.04
C VAL A 19 -0.05 -2.75 -1.05
N ALA A 20 -0.24 -2.41 -2.33
CA ALA A 20 0.47 -3.06 -3.42
C ALA A 20 1.98 -2.85 -3.32
N LEU A 21 2.42 -1.64 -2.98
CA LEU A 21 3.84 -1.35 -2.75
C LEU A 21 4.36 -2.06 -1.50
N TRP A 22 3.61 -2.04 -0.40
CA TRP A 22 3.98 -2.69 0.85
C TRP A 22 4.20 -4.19 0.67
N LEU A 23 3.26 -4.88 0.02
CA LEU A 23 3.35 -6.32 -0.25
C LEU A 23 4.41 -6.64 -1.32
N GLY A 24 4.60 -5.76 -2.32
CA GLY A 24 5.64 -5.91 -3.31
C GLY A 24 7.05 -5.87 -2.71
N ILE A 25 7.29 -4.95 -1.76
CA ILE A 25 8.55 -4.90 -1.00
C ILE A 25 8.63 -6.10 -0.03
N GLY A 26 7.54 -6.41 0.67
CA GLY A 26 7.47 -7.57 1.58
C GLY A 26 7.79 -8.91 0.91
N ALA A 27 7.54 -9.03 -0.40
CA ALA A 27 7.83 -10.24 -1.17
C ALA A 27 9.33 -10.53 -1.38
N THR A 28 10.22 -9.55 -1.20
CA THR A 28 11.68 -9.74 -1.29
C THR A 28 12.36 -9.92 0.06
N LEU A 29 11.60 -9.81 1.16
CA LEU A 29 12.07 -9.94 2.53
C LEU A 29 11.76 -11.34 3.10
N PRO A 30 12.47 -11.78 4.15
CA PRO A 30 12.14 -13.00 4.88
C PRO A 30 10.71 -12.95 5.44
N ILE A 31 10.05 -14.11 5.54
CA ILE A 31 8.63 -14.21 5.93
C ILE A 31 8.35 -13.54 7.29
N ASP A 32 9.29 -13.62 8.22
CA ASP A 32 9.16 -13.04 9.57
C ASP A 32 9.14 -11.51 9.57
N GLN A 33 9.71 -10.87 8.54
CA GLN A 33 9.78 -9.42 8.39
C GLN A 33 8.90 -8.89 7.26
N SER A 34 8.28 -9.78 6.47
CA SER A 34 7.52 -9.43 5.26
C SER A 34 6.35 -8.48 5.52
N LEU A 35 5.72 -8.56 6.70
CA LEU A 35 4.58 -7.72 7.07
C LEU A 35 5.00 -6.41 7.74
N THR A 36 6.12 -6.38 8.44
CA THR A 36 6.61 -5.20 9.16
C THR A 36 7.65 -4.41 8.37
N LEU A 37 8.12 -4.96 7.25
CA LEU A 37 9.25 -4.47 6.46
C LEU A 37 10.53 -4.28 7.29
N GLY A 38 10.64 -4.94 8.45
CA GLY A 38 11.73 -4.77 9.41
C GLY A 38 11.76 -3.41 10.12
N LEU A 39 10.66 -2.65 10.09
CA LEU A 39 10.55 -1.32 10.72
C LEU A 39 9.95 -1.34 12.13
N PHE A 40 9.25 -2.42 12.48
CA PHE A 40 8.53 -2.63 13.74
C PHE A 40 8.66 -4.10 14.14
#